data_AF-A0A2G5VEJ6-F1
#
_entry.id   AF-A0A2G5VEJ6-F1
#
_cell.length_a   1.000
_cell.length_b   1.000
_cell.length_c   1.000
_cell.angle_alpha   90.00
_cell.angle_beta   90.00
_cell.angle_gamma   90.00
#
_symmetry.space_group_name_H-M   'P 1'
#
loop_
_entity.id
_entity.type
_entity.pdbx_description
1 polymer ?
#
loop_
_entity_poly.entity_id
_entity_poly.type
_entity_poly.pdbx_seq_one_letter_code
_entity_poly.pdbx_strand_id
1 'polypeptide(L)'
;MATSTPIQRLEFAEKICNRDLRGYVLYSKESAWIWVGESKIESIGLAHYPNFTMLVDGENTQREFIKSTTLRLTKMSRFTQVFFTTDIECEEGLFWKALNDNILAKLTALNSE
;
A
#
# COMPACT_ATOMS: atom_id res chain seq x y z
N MET A 1 16.59 -15.59 16.32
CA MET A 1 15.83 -14.39 15.88
C MET A 1 16.02 -14.26 14.39
N ALA A 2 14.95 -14.32 13.59
CA ALA A 2 15.09 -14.17 12.15
C ALA A 2 15.37 -12.70 11.82
N THR A 3 16.54 -12.41 11.24
CA THR A 3 16.85 -11.09 10.71
C THR A 3 15.99 -10.87 9.48
N SER A 4 14.91 -10.08 9.60
CA SER A 4 14.04 -9.79 8.47
C SER A 4 14.84 -9.05 7.40
N THR A 5 14.91 -9.63 6.20
CA THR A 5 15.54 -8.96 5.07
C THR A 5 14.70 -7.73 4.71
N PRO A 6 15.30 -6.53 4.58
CA PRO A 6 14.56 -5.34 4.20
C PRO A 6 13.92 -5.55 2.82
N ILE A 7 12.67 -5.09 2.67
CA ILE A 7 11.94 -5.13 1.41
C ILE A 7 12.68 -4.23 0.40
N GLN A 8 12.97 -4.77 -0.77
CA GLN A 8 13.65 -4.07 -1.87
C GLN A 8 12.64 -3.70 -2.95
N ARG A 9 12.88 -2.59 -3.66
CA ARG A 9 12.05 -2.12 -4.77
C ARG A 9 12.84 -2.12 -6.07
N LEU A 10 12.24 -2.63 -7.14
CA LEU A 10 12.71 -2.53 -8.51
C LEU A 10 11.62 -1.88 -9.37
N GLU A 11 11.96 -0.85 -10.12
CA GLU A 11 11.05 -0.25 -11.10
C GLU A 11 11.40 -0.75 -12.51
N PHE A 12 10.41 -0.89 -13.37
CA PHE A 12 10.62 -1.20 -14.78
C PHE A 12 9.63 -0.46 -15.68
N ALA A 13 10.07 -0.22 -16.92
CA ALA A 13 9.26 0.34 -17.99
C ALA A 13 9.57 -0.42 -19.27
N GLU A 14 8.57 -1.04 -19.86
CA GLU A 14 8.74 -1.98 -20.97
C GLU A 14 7.63 -1.78 -22.01
N LYS A 15 7.98 -1.93 -23.30
CA LYS A 15 6.99 -1.92 -24.39
C LYS A 15 6.62 -3.34 -24.77
N ILE A 16 5.41 -3.77 -24.42
CA ILE A 16 4.91 -5.12 -24.65
C ILE A 16 3.65 -5.04 -25.50
N CYS A 17 3.64 -5.72 -26.65
CA CYS A 17 2.48 -5.76 -27.56
C CYS A 17 1.95 -4.36 -27.95
N ASN A 18 2.84 -3.41 -28.28
CA ASN A 18 2.53 -2.00 -28.57
C ASN A 18 1.91 -1.20 -27.41
N ARG A 19 1.96 -1.71 -26.18
CA ARG A 19 1.55 -0.97 -24.97
C ARG A 19 2.80 -0.56 -24.20
N ASP A 20 2.85 0.70 -23.79
CA ASP A 20 3.90 1.21 -22.92
C ASP A 20 3.50 0.90 -21.47
N LEU A 21 4.14 -0.09 -20.87
CA LEU A 21 3.84 -0.57 -19.53
C LEU A 21 4.85 -0.02 -18.53
N ARG A 22 4.36 0.32 -17.34
CA ARG A 22 5.19 0.59 -16.18
C ARG A 22 4.90 -0.44 -15.11
N GLY A 23 5.90 -0.72 -14.29
CA GLY A 23 5.75 -1.66 -13.22
C GLY A 23 6.72 -1.46 -12.07
N TYR A 24 6.35 -2.07 -10.94
CA TYR A 24 7.14 -2.08 -9.72
C TYR A 24 7.13 -3.50 -9.16
N VAL A 25 8.31 -3.99 -8.76
CA VAL A 25 8.46 -5.23 -7.99
C VAL A 25 8.96 -4.88 -6.61
N LEU A 26 8.25 -5.32 -5.59
CA LEU A 26 8.67 -5.21 -4.20
C LEU A 26 8.87 -6.60 -3.66
N TYR A 27 10.09 -6.89 -3.24
CA TYR A 27 10.47 -8.26 -2.99
C TYR A 27 11.32 -8.39 -1.72
N SER A 28 11.19 -9.56 -1.12
CA SER A 28 12.06 -10.11 -0.10
C SER A 28 12.68 -11.41 -0.63
N LYS A 29 13.37 -12.16 0.23
CA LYS A 29 13.89 -13.48 -0.14
C LYS A 29 12.78 -14.50 -0.46
N GLU A 30 11.59 -14.32 0.11
CA GLU A 30 10.53 -15.35 0.13
C GLU A 30 9.23 -14.89 -0.57
N SER A 31 9.13 -13.62 -0.95
CA SER A 31 7.92 -13.07 -1.55
C SER A 31 8.25 -11.93 -2.50
N ALA A 32 7.45 -11.78 -3.54
CA ALA A 32 7.46 -10.62 -4.42
C ALA A 32 6.01 -10.17 -4.67
N TRP A 33 5.79 -8.87 -4.58
CA TRP A 33 4.58 -8.21 -5.05
C TRP A 33 4.92 -7.44 -6.31
N ILE A 34 4.09 -7.57 -7.33
CA ILE A 34 4.33 -7.02 -8.66
C ILE A 34 3.11 -6.21 -9.06
N TRP A 35 3.33 -4.95 -9.46
CA TRP A 35 2.34 -4.14 -10.15
C TRP A 35 2.78 -3.88 -11.58
N VAL A 36 1.82 -3.95 -12.50
CA VAL A 36 1.96 -3.64 -13.93
C VAL A 36 0.72 -2.87 -14.36
N GLY A 37 0.91 -1.73 -15.01
CA GLY A 37 -0.20 -0.93 -15.53
C GLY A 37 0.23 0.01 -16.64
N GLU A 38 -0.77 0.60 -17.30
CA GLU A 38 -0.59 1.65 -18.32
C GLU A 38 -0.60 3.05 -17.72
N SER A 39 -1.38 3.26 -16.66
CA SER A 39 -1.41 4.50 -15.86
C SER A 39 -0.57 4.34 -14.60
N LYS A 40 0.02 5.42 -14.11
CA LYS A 40 0.84 5.41 -12.89
C LYS A 40 -0.07 5.32 -11.67
N ILE A 41 0.00 4.25 -10.87
CA ILE A 41 -0.47 4.32 -9.48
C ILE A 41 0.46 5.28 -8.76
N GLU A 42 -0.07 6.32 -8.12
CA GLU A 42 0.76 7.31 -7.45
C GLU A 42 1.28 6.81 -6.10
N SER A 43 0.54 5.88 -5.47
CA SER A 43 0.81 5.53 -4.08
C SER A 43 0.13 4.23 -3.63
N ILE A 44 0.87 3.38 -2.93
CA ILE A 44 0.35 2.17 -2.26
C ILE A 44 1.19 1.88 -1.03
N GLY A 45 0.55 1.56 0.08
CA GLY A 45 1.18 1.22 1.35
C GLY A 45 1.05 -0.26 1.68
N LEU A 46 2.09 -0.81 2.32
CA LEU A 46 2.09 -2.12 2.97
C LEU A 46 2.49 -1.94 4.43
N ALA A 47 1.70 -2.46 5.36
CA ALA A 47 2.14 -2.65 6.74
C ALA A 47 2.00 -4.11 7.17
N HIS A 48 2.98 -4.55 7.94
CA HIS A 48 2.97 -5.79 8.72
C HIS A 48 3.54 -5.47 10.11
N TYR A 49 2.70 -5.45 11.14
CA TYR A 49 3.08 -4.89 12.44
C TYR A 49 4.40 -5.51 13.00
N PRO A 50 5.40 -4.70 13.41
CA PRO A 50 5.42 -3.23 13.51
C PRO A 50 5.98 -2.50 12.27
N ASN A 51 6.26 -3.21 11.19
CA ASN A 51 6.92 -2.72 9.99
C ASN A 51 5.94 -2.10 8.98
N PHE A 52 6.41 -1.09 8.25
CA PHE A 52 5.68 -0.46 7.16
C PHE A 52 6.62 -0.14 6.00
N THR A 53 6.12 -0.22 4.78
CA THR A 53 6.84 0.12 3.56
C THR A 53 5.86 0.75 2.57
N MET A 54 6.22 1.91 2.01
CA MET A 54 5.55 2.43 0.82
C MET A 54 5.96 1.55 -0.36
N LEU A 55 4.98 0.96 -1.00
CA LEU A 55 5.18 0.10 -2.16
C LEU A 55 5.37 0.94 -3.44
N VAL A 56 4.66 2.05 -3.55
CA VAL A 56 4.81 3.07 -4.60
C VAL A 56 4.78 4.42 -3.91
N ASP A 57 5.75 5.26 -4.23
CA ASP A 57 5.99 6.55 -3.57
C ASP A 57 6.08 7.65 -4.64
N GLY A 58 4.95 8.22 -5.03
CA GLY A 58 4.87 9.39 -5.90
C GLY A 58 5.26 10.67 -5.17
N GLU A 59 5.61 11.72 -5.91
CA GLU A 59 6.05 13.02 -5.34
C GLU A 59 4.93 13.84 -4.67
N ASN A 60 3.76 13.26 -4.47
CA ASN A 60 2.57 13.96 -3.99
C ASN A 60 2.41 13.89 -2.46
N THR A 61 1.59 14.79 -1.93
CA THR A 61 1.22 14.87 -0.51
C THR A 61 0.42 13.65 -0.01
N GLN A 62 -0.08 12.82 -0.93
CA GLN A 62 -0.89 11.63 -0.62
C GLN A 62 -0.11 10.55 0.13
N ARG A 63 1.22 10.53 -0.01
CA ARG A 63 2.12 9.61 0.68
C ARG A 63 1.83 9.50 2.17
N GLU A 64 1.74 10.64 2.87
CA GLU A 64 1.56 10.63 4.32
C GLU A 64 0.15 10.15 4.71
N PHE A 65 -0.85 10.41 3.88
CA PHE A 65 -2.21 9.90 4.09
C PHE A 65 -2.29 8.39 3.92
N ILE A 66 -1.64 7.83 2.90
CA ILE A 66 -1.61 6.38 2.65
C ILE A 66 -0.80 5.68 3.72
N LYS A 67 0.36 6.21 4.08
CA LYS A 67 1.16 5.70 5.19
C LYS A 67 0.38 5.68 6.50
N SER A 68 -0.22 6.80 6.87
CA SER A 68 -1.02 6.93 8.10
C SER A 68 -2.22 5.97 8.10
N THR A 69 -2.95 5.89 6.98
CA THR A 69 -4.11 5.02 6.81
C THR A 69 -3.74 3.55 6.92
N THR A 70 -2.75 3.12 6.14
CA THR A 70 -2.28 1.71 6.15
C THR A 70 -1.83 1.29 7.54
N LEU A 71 -1.00 2.12 8.21
CA LEU A 71 -0.53 1.86 9.56
C LEU A 71 -1.66 1.74 10.58
N ARG A 72 -2.64 2.66 10.53
CA ARG A 72 -3.81 2.62 11.43
C ARG A 72 -4.63 1.37 11.21
N LEU A 73 -4.92 1.01 9.96
CA LEU A 73 -5.68 -0.20 9.65
C LEU A 73 -4.94 -1.46 10.13
N THR A 74 -3.63 -1.57 9.92
CA THR A 74 -2.86 -2.72 10.43
C THR A 74 -2.80 -2.76 11.96
N LYS A 75 -2.64 -1.61 12.63
CA LYS A 75 -2.56 -1.55 14.10
C LYS A 75 -3.88 -1.84 14.80
N MET A 76 -4.99 -1.36 14.23
CA MET A 76 -6.30 -1.38 14.88
C MET A 76 -7.18 -2.54 14.43
N SER A 77 -6.92 -3.13 13.27
CA SER A 77 -7.57 -4.37 12.87
C SER A 77 -6.86 -5.60 13.45
N ARG A 78 -7.49 -6.77 13.32
CA ARG A 78 -6.87 -8.07 13.68
C ARG A 78 -5.96 -8.63 12.59
N PHE A 79 -5.86 -7.97 11.44
CA PHE A 79 -5.03 -8.42 10.33
C PHE A 79 -3.56 -8.09 10.60
N THR A 80 -2.70 -9.10 10.53
CA THR A 80 -1.26 -8.94 10.71
C THR A 80 -0.60 -8.21 9.54
N GLN A 81 -1.23 -8.19 8.36
CA GLN A 81 -0.76 -7.52 7.16
C GLN A 81 -1.91 -6.79 6.46
N VAL A 82 -1.68 -5.54 6.06
CA VAL A 82 -2.65 -4.74 5.28
C VAL A 82 -1.93 -4.13 4.08
N PHE A 83 -2.51 -4.35 2.91
CA PHE A 83 -2.19 -3.66 1.66
C PHE A 83 -3.27 -2.61 1.42
N PHE A 84 -2.88 -1.36 1.25
CA PHE A 84 -3.81 -0.26 1.00
C PHE A 84 -3.35 0.56 -0.21
N THR A 85 -4.21 0.61 -1.23
CA THR A 85 -4.01 1.37 -2.46
C THR A 85 -5.26 2.18 -2.76
N THR A 86 -5.09 3.31 -3.41
CA THR A 86 -6.15 4.25 -3.71
C THR A 86 -5.70 5.16 -4.85
N ASP A 87 -6.64 5.52 -5.71
CA ASP A 87 -6.52 6.52 -6.77
C ASP A 87 -7.15 7.87 -6.37
N ILE A 88 -7.60 7.98 -5.11
CA ILE A 88 -8.25 9.18 -4.58
C ILE A 88 -7.24 10.32 -4.41
N GLU A 89 -7.40 11.36 -5.22
CA GLU A 89 -6.70 12.63 -5.11
C GLU A 89 -7.41 13.58 -4.14
N CYS A 90 -7.10 13.48 -2.84
CA CYS A 90 -7.65 14.37 -1.82
C CYS A 90 -6.57 14.73 -0.79
N GLU A 91 -6.40 16.02 -0.50
CA GLU A 91 -5.45 16.50 0.51
C GLU A 91 -6.13 16.82 1.87
N GLU A 92 -7.44 16.62 1.98
CA GLU A 92 -8.19 16.96 3.19
C GLU A 92 -8.04 15.89 4.26
N GLY A 93 -7.37 16.22 5.38
CA GLY A 93 -7.16 15.24 6.46
C GLY A 93 -8.45 14.70 7.09
N LEU A 94 -9.55 15.46 7.08
CA LEU A 94 -10.85 15.01 7.57
C LEU A 94 -11.45 13.91 6.71
N PHE A 95 -11.27 14.00 5.39
CA PHE A 95 -11.69 12.97 4.45
C PHE A 95 -11.01 11.64 4.76
N TRP A 96 -9.68 11.64 4.89
CA TRP A 96 -8.89 10.44 5.19
C TRP A 96 -9.21 9.83 6.55
N LYS A 97 -9.50 10.66 7.55
CA LYS A 97 -9.97 10.19 8.86
C LYS A 97 -11.30 9.45 8.72
N ALA A 98 -12.29 10.07 8.07
CA ALA A 98 -13.61 9.47 7.89
C ALA A 98 -13.54 8.17 7.07
N LEU A 99 -12.69 8.13 6.03
CA LEU A 99 -12.41 6.92 5.25
C LEU A 99 -11.80 5.82 6.12
N ASN A 100 -10.79 6.15 6.94
CA ASN A 100 -10.14 5.18 7.83
C ASN A 100 -11.12 4.59 8.84
N ASP A 101 -11.94 5.43 9.49
CA ASP A 101 -12.94 5.01 10.49
C ASP A 101 -13.97 4.06 9.85
N ASN A 102 -14.44 4.38 8.64
CA ASN A 102 -15.42 3.55 7.91
C ASN A 102 -14.83 2.19 7.50
N ILE A 103 -13.62 2.18 6.93
CA ILE A 103 -12.93 0.93 6.55
C ILE A 103 -12.65 0.08 7.79
N LEU A 104 -12.19 0.68 8.89
CA LEU A 104 -11.90 -0.04 10.12
C LEU A 104 -13.16 -0.71 10.71
N ALA A 105 -14.30 -0.02 10.69
CA ALA A 105 -15.57 -0.60 11.13
C ALA A 105 -15.93 -1.84 10.30
N LYS A 106 -15.75 -1.77 8.96
CA LYS A 106 -15.97 -2.92 8.06
C LYS A 106 -14.99 -4.07 8.33
N LEU A 107 -13.70 -3.78 8.48
CA LEU A 107 -12.69 -4.79 8.81
C LEU A 107 -12.96 -5.47 10.16
N THR A 108 -13.51 -4.74 11.12
CA THR A 108 -13.88 -5.30 12.43
C THR A 108 -15.11 -6.20 12.32
N ALA A 109 -16.11 -5.81 11.52
CA ALA A 109 -17.31 -6.59 11.29
C ALA A 109 -17.04 -7.95 10.61
N LEU A 110 -16.07 -8.01 9.70
CA LEU A 110 -15.63 -9.26 9.04
C LEU A 110 -15.09 -10.33 9.99
N ASN A 111 -14.88 -9.99 11.26
CA ASN A 111 -14.35 -10.88 12.30
C ASN A 111 -15.39 -11.19 13.40
N SER A 112 -16.68 -10.95 13.12
CA SER A 112 -17.81 -11.25 14.03
C SER A 112 -18.50 -12.58 13.72
N GLU A 113 -17.98 -13.35 12.77
CA GLU A 113 -18.27 -14.76 12.51
C GLU A 113 -17.09 -15.63 12.98
#